data_AF-N9EE96-F1
#
_entry.id   AF-N9EE96-F1
#
_cell.length_a   1.000
_cell.length_b   1.000
_cell.length_c   1.000
_cell.angle_alpha   90.00
_cell.angle_beta   90.00
_cell.angle_gamma   90.00
#
_symmetry.space_group_name_H-M   'P 1'
#
loop_
_entity.id
_entity.type
_entity.pdbx_description
1 polymer ?
#
loop_
_entity_poly.entity_id
_entity_poly.type
_entity_poly.pdbx_seq_one_letter_code
_entity_poly.pdbx_strand_id
1 'polypeptide(L)'
;MPEQINESIIPYVPIADRVEASNDKSQLLCQQFFNMIDHCVRSQILFNHDTQRGFLSICPEQINDLIQEISKTDHLDKPIDINLLKQSLNDLVYPKFNGVYKVTSPIWNQTEVTVWQFQLNQIANGVDMQHIENDAELNLDMALSSIRIWRNSLEIGSENKDVIYKQNDLVYKLMDLEERLKIVQHSLEE
;
A
#
# COMPACT_ATOMS: atom_id res chain seq x y z
N MET A 1 -21.28 -31.98 1.74
CA MET A 1 -19.83 -31.75 1.59
C MET A 1 -19.58 -30.30 1.91
N PRO A 2 -18.61 -29.95 2.78
CA PRO A 2 -18.35 -28.54 3.05
C PRO A 2 -17.74 -27.91 1.80
N GLU A 3 -18.31 -26.77 1.40
CA GLU A 3 -17.79 -25.91 0.34
C GLU A 3 -16.37 -25.51 0.71
N GLN A 4 -15.39 -25.87 -0.12
CA GLN A 4 -14.03 -25.36 0.00
C GLN A 4 -14.09 -23.86 -0.27
N ILE A 5 -14.19 -23.07 0.80
CA ILE A 5 -13.95 -21.62 0.76
C ILE A 5 -12.54 -21.46 0.22
N ASN A 6 -12.42 -20.74 -0.89
CA ASN A 6 -11.15 -20.52 -1.56
C ASN A 6 -10.22 -19.71 -0.62
N GLU A 7 -9.32 -20.40 0.09
CA GLU A 7 -8.41 -19.85 1.11
C GLU A 7 -7.38 -18.84 0.55
N SER A 8 -7.42 -18.58 -0.75
CA SER A 8 -6.48 -17.72 -1.48
C SER A 8 -6.99 -16.30 -1.75
N ILE A 9 -8.17 -15.92 -1.25
CA ILE A 9 -8.77 -14.60 -1.48
C ILE A 9 -8.77 -13.81 -0.16
N ILE A 10 -7.86 -12.83 -0.04
CA ILE A 10 -7.87 -11.87 1.08
C ILE A 10 -9.12 -10.98 0.93
N PRO A 11 -9.84 -10.67 2.01
CA PRO A 11 -10.95 -9.72 1.97
C PRO A 11 -10.48 -8.39 1.41
N TYR A 12 -11.12 -7.94 0.33
CA TYR A 12 -10.86 -6.66 -0.29
C TYR A 12 -11.00 -5.53 0.74
N VAL A 13 -10.00 -4.65 0.80
CA VAL A 13 -10.01 -3.46 1.66
C VAL A 13 -10.36 -2.25 0.78
N PRO A 14 -11.37 -1.45 1.14
CA PRO A 14 -11.75 -0.25 0.40
C PRO A 14 -10.56 0.63 0.01
N ILE A 15 -10.46 0.99 -1.27
CA ILE A 15 -9.30 1.66 -1.86
C ILE A 15 -9.56 3.16 -2.04
N ALA A 16 -10.81 3.59 -2.21
CA ALA A 16 -11.13 4.94 -2.68
C ALA A 16 -10.52 6.06 -1.84
N ASP A 17 -10.61 5.97 -0.51
CA ASP A 17 -10.05 6.98 0.41
C ASP A 17 -8.52 7.05 0.40
N ARG A 18 -7.87 6.02 -0.15
CA ARG A 18 -6.40 5.90 -0.20
C ARG A 18 -5.83 6.25 -1.57
N VAL A 19 -6.67 6.51 -2.57
CA VAL A 19 -6.23 6.82 -3.93
C VAL A 19 -5.37 8.08 -3.94
N GLU A 20 -4.22 7.98 -4.60
CA GLU A 20 -3.28 9.08 -4.80
C GLU A 20 -2.87 9.13 -6.26
N ALA A 21 -2.86 10.33 -6.85
CA ALA A 21 -2.44 10.55 -8.22
C ALA A 21 -1.52 11.77 -8.32
N SER A 22 -0.77 11.86 -9.42
CA SER A 22 0.16 12.98 -9.68
C SER A 22 -0.52 14.34 -9.88
N ASN A 23 -1.85 14.36 -10.07
CA ASN A 23 -2.64 15.57 -10.26
C ASN A 23 -4.08 15.41 -9.75
N ASP A 24 -4.67 16.52 -9.32
CA ASP A 24 -6.00 16.58 -8.69
C ASP A 24 -7.12 16.04 -9.58
N LYS A 25 -7.04 16.27 -10.90
CA LYS A 25 -8.08 15.84 -11.84
C LYS A 25 -8.11 14.32 -11.95
N SER A 26 -6.95 13.69 -12.12
CA SER A 26 -6.82 12.24 -12.16
C SER A 26 -7.12 11.62 -10.79
N GLN A 27 -6.75 12.28 -9.69
CA GLN A 27 -7.11 11.82 -8.35
C GLN A 27 -8.63 11.75 -8.17
N LEU A 28 -9.36 12.81 -8.50
CA LEU A 28 -10.82 12.85 -8.37
C LEU A 28 -11.49 11.75 -9.21
N LEU A 29 -11.07 11.59 -10.47
CA LEU A 29 -11.66 10.60 -11.37
C LEU A 29 -11.36 9.16 -10.93
N CYS A 30 -10.12 8.88 -10.54
CA CYS A 30 -9.73 7.56 -10.04
C CYS A 30 -10.39 7.26 -8.70
N GLN A 31 -10.54 8.25 -7.81
CA GLN A 31 -11.24 8.08 -6.54
C GLN A 31 -12.73 7.78 -6.75
N GLN A 32 -13.39 8.42 -7.73
CA GLN A 32 -14.75 8.06 -8.12
C GLN A 32 -14.83 6.62 -8.64
N PHE A 33 -13.88 6.23 -9.49
CA PHE A 33 -13.81 4.85 -9.98
C PHE A 33 -13.62 3.84 -8.85
N PHE A 34 -12.66 4.04 -7.94
CA PHE A 34 -12.44 3.12 -6.83
C PHE A 34 -13.58 3.14 -5.80
N ASN A 35 -14.30 4.26 -5.63
CA ASN A 35 -15.53 4.28 -4.82
C ASN A 35 -16.60 3.33 -5.38
N MET A 36 -16.73 3.26 -6.71
CA MET A 36 -17.63 2.31 -7.35
C MET A 36 -17.17 0.87 -7.11
N ILE A 37 -15.87 0.59 -7.25
CA ILE A 37 -15.32 -0.75 -6.98
C ILE A 37 -15.57 -1.14 -5.51
N ASP A 38 -15.31 -0.23 -4.56
CA ASP A 38 -15.55 -0.42 -3.13
C ASP A 38 -17.03 -0.78 -2.84
N HIS A 39 -17.96 -0.09 -3.51
CA HIS A 39 -19.39 -0.36 -3.38
C HIS A 39 -19.75 -1.75 -3.91
N CYS A 40 -19.21 -2.13 -5.06
CA CYS A 40 -19.53 -3.39 -5.71
C CYS A 40 -18.98 -4.61 -4.96
N VAL A 41 -17.81 -4.47 -4.33
CA VAL A 41 -17.32 -5.47 -3.38
C VAL A 41 -18.26 -5.64 -2.20
N ARG A 42 -18.79 -4.54 -1.62
CA ARG A 42 -19.78 -4.62 -0.53
C ARG A 42 -21.06 -5.34 -0.97
N SER A 43 -21.42 -5.21 -2.24
CA SER A 43 -22.53 -5.93 -2.88
C SER A 43 -22.20 -7.37 -3.33
N GLN A 44 -21.08 -7.93 -2.85
CA GLN A 44 -20.60 -9.30 -3.11
C GLN A 44 -20.12 -9.57 -4.55
N ILE A 45 -19.82 -8.54 -5.34
CA ILE A 45 -19.17 -8.71 -6.64
C ILE A 45 -17.69 -9.04 -6.41
N LEU A 46 -17.24 -10.16 -6.97
CA LEU A 46 -15.87 -10.64 -6.83
C LEU A 46 -14.96 -10.03 -7.89
N PHE A 47 -13.83 -9.48 -7.45
CA PHE A 47 -12.73 -9.06 -8.31
C PHE A 47 -11.53 -9.99 -8.12
N ASN A 48 -10.72 -10.17 -9.16
CA ASN A 48 -9.54 -11.01 -9.06
C ASN A 48 -8.43 -10.28 -8.30
N HIS A 49 -8.24 -10.69 -7.06
CA HIS A 49 -7.17 -10.22 -6.18
C HIS A 49 -6.14 -11.34 -6.03
N ASP A 50 -5.01 -11.23 -6.74
CA ASP A 50 -3.88 -12.15 -6.58
C ASP A 50 -3.15 -11.80 -5.27
N THR A 51 -3.34 -12.66 -4.28
CA THR A 51 -2.85 -12.50 -2.91
C THR A 51 -1.36 -12.74 -2.74
N GLN A 52 -0.70 -13.46 -3.68
CA GLN A 52 0.74 -13.69 -3.59
C GLN A 52 1.53 -12.44 -4.00
N ARG A 53 0.99 -11.65 -4.92
CA ARG A 53 1.65 -10.48 -5.50
C ARG A 53 0.97 -9.14 -5.21
N GLY A 54 -0.17 -9.17 -4.51
CA GLY A 54 -0.93 -7.96 -4.16
C GLY A 54 -1.49 -7.26 -5.40
N PHE A 55 -1.82 -8.03 -6.43
CA PHE A 55 -2.38 -7.47 -7.65
C PHE A 55 -3.91 -7.49 -7.59
N LEU A 56 -4.50 -6.34 -7.87
CA LEU A 56 -5.92 -6.23 -8.17
C LEU A 56 -6.08 -6.20 -9.69
N SER A 57 -6.84 -7.15 -10.23
CA SER A 57 -7.14 -7.24 -11.66
C SER A 57 -8.63 -6.98 -11.88
N ILE A 58 -8.93 -5.92 -12.63
CA ILE A 58 -10.30 -5.50 -12.96
C ILE A 58 -10.51 -5.69 -14.46
N CYS A 59 -11.53 -6.46 -14.85
CA CYS A 59 -11.91 -6.54 -16.26
C CYS A 59 -12.65 -5.27 -16.68
N PRO A 60 -12.22 -4.56 -17.75
CA PRO A 60 -12.91 -3.35 -18.20
C PRO A 60 -14.36 -3.58 -18.63
N GLU A 61 -14.69 -4.78 -19.10
CA GLU A 61 -16.07 -5.14 -19.45
C GLU A 61 -16.96 -5.21 -18.21
N GLN A 62 -16.44 -5.71 -17.09
CA GLN A 62 -17.14 -5.67 -15.80
C GLN A 62 -17.42 -4.22 -15.37
N ILE A 63 -16.56 -3.25 -15.71
CA ILE A 63 -16.80 -1.83 -15.40
C ILE A 63 -18.06 -1.32 -16.07
N ASN A 64 -18.38 -1.76 -17.29
CA ASN A 64 -19.62 -1.36 -17.95
C ASN A 64 -20.84 -1.90 -17.22
N ASP A 65 -20.79 -3.16 -16.77
CA ASP A 65 -21.85 -3.77 -15.98
C ASP A 65 -22.00 -3.07 -14.62
N LEU A 66 -20.88 -2.72 -13.99
CA LEU A 66 -20.83 -1.98 -12.72
C LEU A 66 -21.44 -0.57 -12.86
N ILE A 67 -21.14 0.15 -13.96
CA ILE A 67 -21.76 1.44 -14.27
C ILE A 67 -23.28 1.29 -14.42
N GLN A 68 -23.75 0.21 -15.05
CA GLN A 68 -25.18 -0.05 -15.24
C GLN A 68 -25.92 -0.44 -13.96
N GLU A 69 -25.25 -1.11 -13.01
CA GLU A 69 -25.86 -1.45 -11.72
C GLU A 69 -25.92 -0.25 -10.77
N ILE A 70 -24.88 0.57 -10.74
CA ILE A 70 -24.81 1.76 -9.87
C ILE A 70 -25.80 2.82 -10.32
N SER A 71 -25.99 3.00 -11.63
CA SER A 71 -27.00 3.94 -12.17
C SER A 71 -28.45 3.54 -11.87
N LYS A 72 -28.70 2.32 -11.36
CA LYS A 72 -30.01 1.89 -10.85
C LYS A 72 -30.22 2.19 -9.36
N THR A 73 -29.14 2.37 -8.59
CA THR A 73 -29.17 2.41 -7.12
C THR A 73 -28.89 3.79 -6.54
N ASP A 74 -27.97 4.54 -7.15
CA ASP A 74 -27.72 5.94 -6.83
C ASP A 74 -27.86 6.74 -8.13
N HIS A 75 -28.57 7.86 -8.08
CA HIS A 75 -28.71 8.83 -9.18
C HIS A 75 -27.37 9.53 -9.51
N LEU A 76 -26.32 8.75 -9.79
CA LEU A 76 -25.05 9.20 -10.32
C LEU A 76 -25.26 9.57 -11.78
N ASP A 77 -25.68 10.82 -12.00
CA ASP A 77 -26.09 11.39 -13.29
C ASP A 77 -24.98 11.48 -14.36
N LYS A 78 -23.78 10.91 -14.12
CA LYS A 78 -22.66 11.02 -15.07
C LYS A 78 -21.96 9.68 -15.29
N PRO A 79 -22.08 9.07 -16.48
CA PRO A 79 -21.26 7.93 -16.85
C PRO A 79 -19.79 8.35 -16.84
N ILE A 80 -18.93 7.53 -16.22
CA ILE A 80 -17.49 7.72 -16.29
C ILE A 80 -17.04 7.49 -17.74
N ASP A 81 -16.38 8.47 -18.35
CA ASP A 81 -15.73 8.29 -19.64
C ASP A 81 -14.54 7.34 -19.48
N ILE A 82 -14.67 6.13 -20.02
CA ILE A 82 -13.66 5.07 -19.94
C ILE A 82 -12.33 5.49 -20.58
N ASN A 83 -12.36 6.29 -21.64
CA ASN A 83 -11.12 6.74 -22.29
C ASN A 83 -10.39 7.75 -21.40
N LEU A 84 -11.14 8.65 -20.79
CA LEU A 84 -10.58 9.61 -19.82
C LEU A 84 -10.08 8.89 -18.57
N LEU A 85 -10.85 7.92 -18.05
CA LEU A 85 -10.45 7.10 -16.92
C LEU A 85 -9.12 6.40 -17.20
N LYS A 86 -9.01 5.71 -18.34
CA LYS A 86 -7.79 4.98 -18.73
C LYS A 86 -6.57 5.91 -18.81
N GLN A 87 -6.74 7.15 -19.24
CA GLN A 87 -5.65 8.14 -19.22
C GLN A 87 -5.25 8.48 -17.78
N SER A 88 -6.23 8.79 -16.93
CA SER A 88 -6.02 9.10 -15.51
C SER A 88 -5.45 7.95 -14.69
N LEU A 89 -5.67 6.69 -15.09
CA LEU A 89 -5.05 5.54 -14.41
C LEU A 89 -3.51 5.59 -14.48
N ASN A 90 -2.93 6.15 -15.54
CA ASN A 90 -1.46 6.25 -15.66
C ASN A 90 -0.86 7.27 -14.68
N ASP A 91 -1.68 8.18 -14.17
CA ASP A 91 -1.27 9.18 -13.19
C ASP A 91 -1.33 8.65 -11.75
N LEU A 92 -1.82 7.42 -11.54
CA LEU A 92 -1.95 6.83 -10.21
C LEU A 92 -0.58 6.57 -9.57
N VAL A 93 -0.38 7.20 -8.42
CA VAL A 93 0.68 6.86 -7.47
C VAL A 93 0.23 5.67 -6.64
N TYR A 94 -1.03 5.67 -6.18
CA TYR A 94 -1.65 4.55 -5.48
C TYR A 94 -3.14 4.38 -5.81
N PRO A 95 -3.63 3.15 -6.05
CA PRO A 95 -2.83 1.95 -6.32
C PRO A 95 -2.10 2.08 -7.66
N LYS A 96 -0.87 1.58 -7.74
CA LYS A 96 -0.04 1.77 -8.94
C LYS A 96 -0.62 1.00 -10.12
N PHE A 97 -0.93 1.69 -11.20
CA PHE A 97 -1.40 1.06 -12.42
C PHE A 97 -0.24 0.41 -13.18
N ASN A 98 -0.28 -0.91 -13.34
CA ASN A 98 0.75 -1.66 -14.07
C ASN A 98 0.46 -1.75 -15.57
N GLY A 99 -0.79 -1.47 -15.97
CA GLY A 99 -1.21 -1.52 -17.36
C GLY A 99 -2.26 -2.60 -17.64
N VAL A 100 -2.33 -2.99 -18.91
CA VAL A 100 -3.31 -3.96 -19.41
C VAL A 100 -2.63 -5.32 -19.59
N TYR A 101 -3.20 -6.34 -18.97
CA TYR A 101 -2.66 -7.71 -19.01
C TYR A 101 -3.73 -8.71 -19.42
N LYS A 102 -3.29 -9.88 -19.86
CA LYS A 102 -4.13 -11.05 -20.03
C LYS A 102 -3.89 -11.98 -18.86
N VAL A 103 -4.95 -12.37 -18.18
CA VAL A 103 -4.89 -13.24 -17.00
C VAL A 103 -5.93 -14.35 -17.11
N THR A 104 -5.61 -15.51 -16.55
CA THR A 104 -6.54 -16.61 -16.34
C THR A 104 -6.83 -16.71 -14.84
N SER A 105 -8.10 -16.81 -14.46
CA SER A 105 -8.50 -16.89 -13.05
C SER A 105 -9.76 -17.73 -12.87
N PRO A 106 -9.92 -18.42 -11.72
CA PRO A 106 -11.17 -19.10 -11.38
C PRO A 106 -12.42 -18.22 -11.43
N ILE A 107 -12.29 -16.91 -11.16
CA ILE A 107 -13.41 -15.95 -11.21
C ILE A 107 -14.00 -15.83 -12.63
N TRP A 108 -13.17 -16.10 -13.66
CA TRP A 108 -13.58 -16.12 -15.06
C TRP A 108 -13.58 -17.53 -15.64
N ASN A 109 -13.87 -18.54 -14.81
CA ASN A 109 -13.93 -19.95 -15.22
C ASN A 109 -12.65 -20.43 -15.93
N GLN A 110 -11.48 -19.94 -15.49
CA GLN A 110 -10.17 -20.24 -16.09
C GLN A 110 -10.01 -19.78 -17.55
N THR A 111 -10.86 -18.86 -18.01
CA THR A 111 -10.76 -18.24 -19.34
C THR A 111 -9.72 -17.11 -19.31
N GLU A 112 -9.00 -16.92 -20.43
CA GLU A 112 -8.11 -15.78 -20.60
C GLU A 112 -8.94 -14.50 -20.78
N VAL A 113 -8.78 -13.56 -19.85
CA VAL A 113 -9.50 -12.28 -19.84
C VAL A 113 -8.51 -11.12 -19.84
N THR A 114 -8.86 -10.07 -20.58
CA THR A 114 -8.08 -8.81 -20.59
C THR A 114 -8.48 -7.96 -19.39
N VAL A 115 -7.50 -7.56 -18.58
CA VAL A 115 -7.71 -6.85 -17.32
C VAL A 115 -6.82 -5.62 -17.21
N TRP A 116 -7.27 -4.65 -16.43
CA TRP A 116 -6.45 -3.61 -15.85
C TRP A 116 -5.85 -4.12 -14.56
N GLN A 117 -4.52 -4.16 -14.49
CA GLN A 117 -3.80 -4.63 -13.31
C GLN A 117 -3.30 -3.45 -12.49
N PHE A 118 -3.56 -3.51 -11.20
CA PHE A 118 -3.12 -2.56 -10.19
C PHE A 118 -2.27 -3.29 -9.16
N GLN A 119 -1.13 -2.69 -8.79
CA GLN A 119 -0.36 -3.11 -7.64
C GLN A 119 -0.92 -2.40 -6.40
N LEU A 120 -1.43 -3.19 -5.46
CA LEU A 120 -1.74 -2.71 -4.12
C LEU A 120 -0.49 -2.78 -3.24
N ASN A 121 -0.46 -1.97 -2.18
CA ASN A 121 0.54 -2.12 -1.13
C ASN A 121 0.34 -3.49 -0.51
N GLN A 122 1.30 -4.39 -0.71
CA GLN A 122 1.34 -5.61 0.05
C GLN A 122 1.64 -5.25 1.50
N ILE A 123 0.77 -5.66 2.43
CA ILE A 123 1.30 -6.04 3.74
C ILE A 123 2.04 -7.35 3.45
N ALA A 124 3.35 -7.27 3.28
CA ALA A 124 4.20 -8.41 3.01
C ALA A 124 4.12 -9.41 4.17
N ASN A 125 3.13 -10.30 4.16
CA ASN A 125 3.07 -11.44 5.07
C ASN A 125 4.01 -12.58 4.60
N GLY A 126 5.12 -12.24 3.93
CA GLY A 126 6.03 -13.24 3.35
C GLY A 126 7.05 -12.71 2.33
N VAL A 127 7.13 -11.39 2.13
CA VAL A 127 8.31 -10.79 1.49
C VAL A 127 9.18 -10.37 2.66
N ASP A 128 10.40 -10.92 2.76
CA ASP A 128 11.46 -10.20 3.46
C ASP A 128 11.35 -8.77 2.96
N MET A 129 11.04 -7.83 3.86
CA MET A 129 11.17 -6.41 3.56
C MET A 129 12.46 -6.32 2.77
N GLN A 130 12.42 -5.82 1.53
CA GLN A 130 13.66 -5.43 0.87
C GLN A 130 14.34 -4.56 1.89
N HIS A 131 15.33 -5.14 2.57
CA HIS A 131 16.23 -4.42 3.42
C HIS A 131 16.63 -3.29 2.51
N ILE A 132 16.36 -2.06 2.94
CA ILE A 132 17.00 -0.88 2.39
C ILE A 132 18.41 -1.36 2.06
N GLU A 133 18.78 -1.43 0.78
CA GLU A 133 19.98 -2.16 0.31
C GLU A 133 21.28 -1.59 0.91
N ASN A 134 21.13 -0.60 1.78
CA ASN A 134 22.13 -0.02 2.63
C ASN A 134 21.67 -0.06 4.11
N ASP A 135 21.52 -1.26 4.67
CA ASP A 135 21.19 -1.49 6.10
C ASP A 135 22.16 -0.70 7.01
N ALA A 136 23.40 -0.52 6.55
CA ALA A 136 24.40 0.35 7.15
C ALA A 136 23.99 1.83 7.17
N GLU A 137 23.58 2.41 6.04
CA GLU A 137 23.18 3.82 5.95
C GLU A 137 21.94 4.10 6.80
N LEU A 138 20.95 3.19 6.80
CA LEU A 138 19.79 3.29 7.67
C LEU A 138 20.18 3.25 9.15
N ASN A 139 20.99 2.27 9.56
CA ASN A 139 21.41 2.14 10.96
C ASN A 139 22.29 3.32 11.40
N LEU A 140 23.09 3.88 10.48
CA LEU A 140 23.87 5.09 10.72
C LEU A 140 22.95 6.31 10.92
N ASP A 141 21.94 6.51 10.06
CA ASP A 141 20.97 7.61 10.18
C ASP A 141 20.15 7.51 11.47
N MET A 142 19.76 6.30 11.85
CA MET A 142 19.06 6.03 13.10
C MET A 142 19.93 6.29 14.32
N ALA A 143 21.22 5.90 14.28
CA ALA A 143 22.18 6.18 15.33
C ALA A 143 22.43 7.69 15.49
N LEU A 144 22.66 8.40 14.38
CA LEU A 144 22.86 9.85 14.36
C LEU A 144 21.63 10.60 14.88
N SER A 145 20.42 10.18 14.49
CA SER A 145 19.17 10.77 14.96
C SER A 145 18.98 10.56 16.46
N SER A 146 19.26 9.34 16.95
CA SER A 146 19.19 9.01 18.38
C SER A 146 20.17 9.84 19.21
N ILE A 147 21.41 10.03 18.73
CA ILE A 147 22.42 10.89 19.36
C ILE A 147 21.94 12.36 19.38
N ARG A 148 21.37 12.88 18.28
CA ARG A 148 20.86 14.26 18.22
C ARG A 148 19.75 14.50 19.22
N ILE A 149 18.76 13.60 19.27
CA ILE A 149 17.64 13.69 20.21
C ILE A 149 18.17 13.65 21.65
N TRP A 150 19.09 12.73 21.92
CA TRP A 150 19.64 12.57 23.25
C TRP A 150 20.48 13.78 23.68
N ARG A 151 21.36 14.29 22.82
CA ARG A 151 22.12 15.52 23.05
C ARG A 151 21.21 16.71 23.33
N ASN A 152 20.23 16.97 22.46
CA ASN A 152 19.29 18.08 22.65
C ASN A 152 18.55 17.96 24.00
N SER A 153 18.18 16.74 24.38
CA SER A 153 17.50 16.52 25.66
C SER A 153 18.41 16.73 26.87
N LEU A 154 19.70 16.39 26.77
CA LEU A 154 20.70 16.68 27.81
C LEU A 154 21.04 18.18 27.90
N GLU A 155 21.05 18.89 26.77
CA GLU A 155 21.26 20.34 26.71
C GLU A 155 20.07 21.11 27.35
N ILE A 156 18.84 20.68 27.06
CA ILE A 156 17.60 21.25 27.64
C ILE A 156 17.44 20.88 29.13
N GLY A 157 17.98 19.73 29.56
CA GLY A 157 17.87 19.19 30.92
C GLY A 157 18.55 20.02 32.03
N SER A 158 19.25 21.10 31.68
CA SER A 158 19.74 22.07 32.68
C SER A 158 18.68 23.09 33.10
N GLU A 159 17.65 23.34 32.27
CA GLU A 159 16.58 24.30 32.54
C GLU A 159 15.21 23.64 32.85
N ASN A 160 15.01 22.37 32.47
CA ASN A 160 13.71 21.70 32.57
C ASN A 160 13.79 20.42 33.44
N LYS A 161 13.31 20.50 34.69
CA LYS A 161 13.41 19.43 35.72
C LYS A 161 12.62 18.16 35.41
N ASP A 162 11.73 18.18 34.42
CA ASP A 162 10.87 17.06 34.05
C ASP A 162 11.53 16.08 33.05
N VAL A 163 12.71 16.42 32.51
CA VAL A 163 13.46 15.57 31.57
C VAL A 163 14.74 15.07 32.25
N ILE A 164 14.57 14.21 33.27
CA ILE A 164 15.69 13.52 33.92
C ILE A 164 15.74 12.09 33.36
N TYR A 165 16.66 11.83 32.43
CA TYR A 165 16.97 10.46 32.02
C TYR A 165 17.52 9.70 33.23
N LYS A 166 16.89 8.58 33.58
CA LYS A 166 17.43 7.70 34.62
C LYS A 166 18.63 6.95 34.05
N GLN A 167 19.53 6.53 34.92
CA GLN A 167 20.75 5.80 34.53
C GLN A 167 20.44 4.56 33.66
N ASN A 168 19.28 3.92 33.89
CA ASN A 168 18.83 2.79 33.07
C ASN A 168 18.44 3.20 31.64
N ASP A 169 17.79 4.36 31.45
CA ASP A 169 17.42 4.86 30.13
C ASP A 169 18.66 5.16 29.29
N LEU A 170 19.71 5.65 29.95
CA LEU A 170 21.03 5.89 29.37
C LEU A 170 21.71 4.60 28.93
N VAL A 171 21.66 3.56 29.77
CA VAL A 171 22.20 2.24 29.43
C VAL A 171 21.49 1.63 28.23
N TYR A 172 20.15 1.67 28.19
CA TYR A 172 19.40 1.15 27.05
C TYR A 172 19.66 1.91 25.75
N LYS A 173 19.80 3.24 25.82
CA LYS A 173 20.18 4.04 24.65
C LYS A 173 21.58 3.74 24.14
N LEU A 174 22.54 3.50 25.04
CA LEU A 174 23.89 3.10 24.65
C LEU A 174 23.92 1.71 24.00
N MET A 175 23.14 0.76 24.53
CA MET A 175 23.03 -0.60 23.95
C MET A 175 22.43 -0.56 22.55
N ASP A 176 21.35 0.20 22.34
CA ASP A 176 20.73 0.36 21.01
C ASP A 176 21.68 1.03 20.00
N LEU A 177 22.44 2.05 20.44
CA LEU A 177 23.48 2.65 19.59
C LEU A 177 24.61 1.67 19.24
N GLU A 178 25.05 0.88 20.21
CA GLU A 178 26.11 -0.12 20.00
C GLU A 178 25.69 -1.19 18.99
N GLU A 179 24.46 -1.70 19.10
CA GLU A 179 23.91 -2.70 18.18
C GLU A 179 23.81 -2.17 16.74
N ARG A 180 23.32 -0.94 16.58
CA ARG A 180 23.24 -0.27 15.26
C ARG A 180 24.61 -0.03 14.66
N LEU A 181 25.57 0.44 15.45
CA LEU A 181 26.93 0.69 14.95
C LEU A 181 27.68 -0.60 14.62
N LYS A 182 27.37 -1.73 15.26
CA LYS A 182 27.91 -3.06 14.87
C LYS A 182 27.46 -3.47 13.47
N ILE A 183 26.21 -3.18 13.10
CA ILE A 183 25.70 -3.44 11.74
C ILE A 183 26.46 -2.60 10.71
N VAL A 184 26.68 -1.31 11.01
CA VAL A 184 27.48 -0.41 10.17
C VAL A 184 28.93 -0.88 10.06
N GLN A 185 29.54 -1.28 11.18
CA GLN A 185 30.91 -1.79 11.19
C GLN A 185 31.04 -3.04 10.32
N HIS A 186 30.10 -3.99 10.45
CA HIS A 186 30.09 -5.22 9.67
C HIS A 186 30.06 -4.94 8.16
N SER A 187 29.23 -3.99 7.72
CA SER A 187 29.17 -3.60 6.30
C SER A 187 30.41 -2.89 5.75
N LEU A 188 31.25 -2.31 6.61
CA LEU A 188 32.50 -1.63 6.20
C LEU A 188 33.69 -2.60 6.16
N GLU A 189 33.55 -3.77 6.79
CA GLU A 189 34.57 -4.82 6.85
C GLU A 189 34.40 -5.89 5.76
N GLU A 190 33.26 -5.91 5.05
CA GLU A 190 33.00 -6.68 3.82
C GLU A 190 33.51 -5.96 2.55
#